data_AF-A0AAD5XSJ2-F1
#
_entry.id   AF-A0AAD5XSJ2-F1
#
_cell.length_a   1.000
_cell.length_b   1.000
_cell.length_c   1.000
_cell.angle_alpha   90.00
_cell.angle_beta   90.00
_cell.angle_gamma   90.00
#
_symmetry.space_group_name_H-M   'P 1'
#
loop_
_entity.id
_entity.type
_entity.pdbx_description
1 polymer ?
#
loop_
_entity_poly.entity_id
_entity_poly.type
_entity_poly.pdbx_seq_one_letter_code
_entity_poly.pdbx_strand_id
1 'polypeptide(L)'
;MPALLALPRRMLTAARTATTRYGPAYLLLSTLLSWSNLLLIYIALRASQTDVRTLVRGRNLPARVEQAAETGGLFALAVVLNKMLSPLRLLVCIAVLGRYAPVINLEIERCRSAWRRWRGTDAAPKVDDAKQV
;
A
#
# COMPACT_ATOMS: atom_id res chain seq x y z
N MET A 1 10.50 8.48 31.02
CA MET A 1 9.96 7.60 29.96
C MET A 1 10.02 8.24 28.56
N PRO A 2 11.21 8.47 27.95
CA PRO A 2 11.32 9.11 26.62
C PRO A 2 11.26 8.15 25.42
N ALA A 3 11.33 6.83 25.63
CA ALA A 3 11.44 5.84 24.56
C ALA A 3 10.15 5.68 23.70
N LEU A 4 8.98 5.88 24.30
CA LEU A 4 7.68 5.70 23.61
C LEU A 4 7.36 6.81 22.61
N LEU A 5 7.83 8.05 22.84
CA LEU A 5 7.67 9.18 21.92
C LEU A 5 8.67 9.14 20.74
N ALA A 6 9.73 8.34 20.84
CA ALA A 6 10.74 8.18 19.78
C ALA A 6 10.35 7.14 18.73
N LEU A 7 9.50 6.17 19.06
CA LEU A 7 8.97 5.14 18.16
C LEU A 7 8.27 5.72 16.91
N PRO A 8 7.31 6.66 17.02
CA PRO A 8 6.65 7.21 15.83
C PRO A 8 7.63 7.98 14.94
N ARG A 9 8.58 8.70 15.54
CA ARG A 9 9.64 9.39 14.78
C ARG A 9 10.53 8.40 14.02
N ARG A 10 11.02 7.34 14.68
CA ARG A 10 11.85 6.31 14.04
C ARG A 10 11.11 5.57 12.92
N MET A 11 9.82 5.27 13.12
CA MET A 11 8.98 4.69 12.07
C MET A 11 8.78 5.64 10.90
N LEU A 12 8.56 6.93 11.15
CA LEU A 12 8.45 7.95 10.10
C LEU A 12 9.77 8.09 9.32
N THR A 13 10.91 8.09 9.99
CA THR A 13 12.22 8.13 9.31
C THR A 13 12.44 6.86 8.49
N ALA A 14 12.15 5.69 9.05
CA ALA A 14 12.27 4.42 8.32
C ALA A 14 11.32 4.35 7.11
N ALA A 15 10.08 4.81 7.26
CA ALA A 15 9.11 4.92 6.19
C ALA A 15 9.59 5.91 5.11
N ARG A 16 10.15 7.06 5.51
CA ARG A 16 10.71 8.06 4.58
C ARG A 16 11.90 7.48 3.81
N THR A 17 12.84 6.84 4.49
CA THR A 17 14.02 6.23 3.85
C THR A 17 13.62 5.08 2.92
N ALA A 18 12.65 4.25 3.33
CA ALA A 18 12.15 3.16 2.51
C ALA A 18 11.37 3.67 1.29
N THR A 19 10.55 4.72 1.44
CA THR A 19 9.82 5.33 0.33
C THR A 19 10.72 6.08 -0.63
N THR A 20 11.78 6.75 -0.16
CA THR A 20 12.74 7.42 -1.05
C THR A 20 13.64 6.42 -1.78
N ARG A 21 14.02 5.31 -1.14
CA ARG A 21 14.92 4.31 -1.72
C ARG A 21 14.20 3.29 -2.60
N TYR A 22 12.95 2.97 -2.27
CA TYR A 22 12.18 1.90 -2.90
C TYR A 22 10.75 2.32 -3.29
N GLY A 23 10.55 3.62 -3.56
CA GLY A 23 9.24 4.23 -3.81
C GLY A 23 8.30 3.43 -4.73
N PRO A 24 8.75 2.98 -5.92
CA PRO A 24 7.91 2.20 -6.83
C PRO A 24 7.45 0.87 -6.22
N ALA A 25 8.37 0.08 -5.66
CA ALA A 25 8.03 -1.17 -4.99
C ALA A 25 7.13 -0.96 -3.76
N TYR A 26 7.36 0.11 -2.99
CA TYR A 26 6.51 0.45 -1.85
C TYR A 26 5.08 0.77 -2.26
N LEU A 27 4.91 1.61 -3.28
CA LEU A 27 3.58 1.96 -3.80
C LEU A 27 2.84 0.72 -4.29
N LEU A 28 3.53 -0.15 -5.04
CA LEU A 28 2.94 -1.36 -5.58
C LEU A 28 2.53 -2.34 -4.46
N LEU A 29 3.42 -2.59 -3.51
CA LEU A 29 3.17 -3.48 -2.37
C LEU A 29 2.05 -2.95 -1.47
N SER A 30 2.09 -1.66 -1.11
CA SER A 30 1.08 -1.03 -0.24
C SER A 30 -0.30 -0.97 -0.89
N THR A 31 -0.35 -0.78 -2.22
CA THR A 31 -1.59 -0.80 -2.99
C THR A 31 -2.16 -2.21 -3.05
N LEU A 32 -1.35 -3.21 -3.43
CA LEU A 32 -1.79 -4.61 -3.47
C LEU A 32 -2.33 -5.07 -2.10
N LEU A 33 -1.61 -4.79 -1.01
CA LEU A 33 -2.07 -5.14 0.33
C LEU A 33 -3.35 -4.40 0.73
N SER A 34 -3.54 -3.16 0.25
CA SER A 34 -4.75 -2.38 0.50
C SER A 34 -5.97 -3.00 -0.15
N TRP A 35 -5.84 -3.37 -1.42
CA TRP A 35 -6.92 -3.93 -2.22
C TRP A 35 -7.25 -5.36 -1.79
N SER A 36 -6.24 -6.18 -1.51
CA SER A 36 -6.47 -7.54 -1.02
C SER A 36 -7.17 -7.56 0.34
N ASN A 37 -6.73 -6.72 1.29
CA ASN A 37 -7.41 -6.61 2.58
C ASN A 37 -8.83 -6.06 2.44
N LEU A 38 -9.05 -5.03 1.61
CA LEU A 38 -10.39 -4.51 1.37
C LEU A 38 -11.31 -5.59 0.82
N LEU A 39 -10.83 -6.36 -0.17
CA LEU A 39 -11.59 -7.43 -0.79
C LEU A 39 -11.90 -8.55 0.21
N LEU A 40 -10.91 -8.99 1.00
CA LEU A 40 -11.09 -10.02 2.03
C LEU A 40 -12.09 -9.60 3.10
N ILE A 41 -11.98 -8.36 3.59
CA ILE A 41 -12.92 -7.81 4.58
C ILE A 41 -14.32 -7.74 3.99
N TYR A 42 -14.44 -7.25 2.75
CA TYR A 42 -15.73 -7.16 2.07
C TYR A 42 -16.36 -8.55 1.86
N ILE A 43 -15.59 -9.54 1.41
CA ILE A 43 -16.07 -10.91 1.25
C ILE A 43 -16.46 -11.51 2.60
N ALA A 44 -15.66 -11.34 3.65
CA ALA A 44 -15.97 -11.84 4.98
C ALA A 44 -17.25 -11.21 5.55
N LEU A 45 -17.43 -9.90 5.38
CA LEU A 45 -18.65 -9.18 5.76
C LEU A 45 -19.86 -9.65 4.95
N ARG A 46 -19.69 -9.91 3.65
CA ARG A 46 -20.78 -10.40 2.79
C ARG A 46 -21.13 -11.87 3.08
N ALA A 47 -20.13 -12.70 3.35
CA ALA A 47 -20.30 -14.12 3.65
C ALA A 47 -20.95 -14.35 5.03
N SER A 48 -20.68 -13.47 5.99
CA SER A 48 -21.26 -13.57 7.34
C SER A 48 -22.74 -13.16 7.40
N GLN A 49 -23.33 -12.67 6.30
CA GLN A 49 -24.71 -12.18 6.19
C GLN A 49 -25.15 -11.27 7.35
N THR A 50 -24.20 -10.67 8.06
CA THR A 50 -24.49 -9.99 9.31
C THR A 50 -24.90 -8.57 8.96
N ASP A 51 -26.07 -8.19 9.44
CA ASP A 51 -26.56 -6.83 9.23
C ASP A 51 -25.56 -5.84 9.84
N VAL A 52 -25.25 -4.79 9.08
CA VAL A 52 -24.19 -3.83 9.38
C VAL A 52 -24.38 -3.24 10.78
N ARG A 53 -25.64 -3.02 11.15
CA ARG A 53 -26.06 -2.47 12.43
C ARG A 53 -25.76 -3.41 13.60
N THR A 54 -26.01 -4.70 13.45
CA THR A 54 -25.74 -5.70 14.50
C THR A 54 -24.25 -5.94 14.67
N LEU A 55 -23.48 -5.91 13.58
CA LEU A 55 -22.03 -6.07 13.64
C LEU A 55 -21.35 -4.89 14.34
N VAL A 56 -21.83 -3.66 14.06
CA VAL A 56 -21.32 -2.43 14.68
C VAL A 56 -21.69 -2.35 16.16
N ARG A 57 -22.95 -2.61 16.51
CA ARG A 57 -23.41 -2.61 17.91
C ARG A 57 -22.77 -3.74 18.73
N GLY A 58 -22.63 -4.93 18.17
CA GLY A 58 -22.01 -6.08 18.85
C GLY A 58 -20.50 -5.91 19.11
N ARG A 59 -19.82 -5.06 18.33
CA ARG A 59 -18.38 -4.78 18.48
C ARG A 59 -18.08 -3.47 19.21
N ASN A 60 -19.10 -2.75 19.68
CA ASN A 60 -18.98 -1.47 20.37
C ASN A 60 -18.06 -0.49 19.61
N LEU A 61 -18.21 -0.44 18.28
CA LEU A 61 -17.37 0.41 17.43
C LEU A 61 -17.71 1.90 17.65
N PRO A 62 -16.75 2.82 17.41
CA PRO A 62 -16.98 4.24 17.61
C PRO A 62 -18.16 4.75 16.78
N ALA A 63 -18.93 5.70 17.32
CA ALA A 63 -20.13 6.26 16.67
C ALA A 63 -19.89 6.77 15.23
N ARG A 64 -18.68 7.24 14.91
CA ARG A 64 -18.29 7.65 13.55
C ARG A 64 -18.26 6.48 12.55
N VAL A 65 -17.89 5.30 13.02
CA VAL A 65 -17.87 4.06 12.22
C VAL A 65 -19.29 3.56 12.02
N GLU A 66 -20.13 3.65 13.04
CA GLU A 66 -21.57 3.36 12.96
C GLU A 66 -22.27 4.24 11.92
N GLN A 67 -22.08 5.55 12.02
CA GLN A 67 -22.69 6.50 11.08
C GLN A 67 -22.21 6.29 9.63
N ALA A 68 -20.93 5.97 9.42
CA ALA A 68 -20.39 5.67 8.09
C ALA A 68 -20.97 4.35 7.52
N ALA A 69 -21.24 3.38 8.38
CA ALA A 69 -21.77 2.09 7.99
C ALA A 69 -23.29 2.15 7.72
N GLU A 70 -24.04 2.97 8.48
CA GLU A 70 -25.46 3.25 8.22
C GLU A 70 -25.69 4.02 6.91
N THR A 71 -24.79 4.94 6.55
CA THR A 71 -24.91 5.76 5.33
C THR A 71 -24.34 5.11 4.08
N GLY A 72 -23.26 4.33 4.21
CA GLY A 72 -22.53 3.74 3.07
C GLY A 72 -22.54 2.21 3.01
N GLY A 73 -23.29 1.55 3.89
CA GLY A 73 -23.48 0.10 3.91
C GLY A 73 -22.21 -0.71 4.18
N LEU A 74 -22.24 -1.98 3.78
CA LEU A 74 -21.13 -2.94 3.97
C LEU A 74 -19.82 -2.48 3.33
N PHE A 75 -19.91 -1.78 2.19
CA PHE A 75 -18.73 -1.28 1.50
C PHE A 75 -18.02 -0.17 2.29
N ALA A 76 -18.76 0.80 2.83
CA ALA A 76 -18.17 1.85 3.66
C ALA A 76 -17.56 1.28 4.95
N LEU A 77 -18.22 0.30 5.57
CA LEU A 77 -17.65 -0.41 6.72
C LEU A 77 -16.33 -1.11 6.36
N ALA A 78 -16.27 -1.78 5.21
CA ALA A 78 -15.04 -2.41 4.73
C ALA A 78 -13.92 -1.40 4.49
N VAL A 79 -14.23 -0.22 3.93
CA VAL A 79 -13.25 0.86 3.72
C VAL A 79 -12.72 1.39 5.05
N VAL A 80 -13.59 1.63 6.04
CA VAL A 80 -13.20 2.12 7.36
C VAL A 80 -12.32 1.10 8.09
N LEU A 81 -12.72 -0.18 8.10
CA LEU A 81 -11.92 -1.26 8.68
C LEU A 81 -10.56 -1.39 7.97
N ASN A 82 -10.55 -1.31 6.64
CA ASN A 82 -9.30 -1.33 5.88
C ASN A 82 -8.39 -0.14 6.20
N LYS A 83 -8.96 1.05 6.48
CA LYS A 83 -8.20 2.22 6.94
C LYS A 83 -7.64 2.03 8.36
N MET A 84 -8.39 1.39 9.26
CA MET A 84 -7.88 1.09 10.61
C MET A 84 -6.68 0.12 10.59
N LEU A 85 -6.57 -0.71 9.55
CA LEU A 85 -5.43 -1.60 9.32
C LEU A 85 -4.24 -0.91 8.62
N SER A 86 -4.35 0.36 8.22
CA SER A 86 -3.28 1.11 7.58
C SER A 86 -1.95 1.15 8.34
N PRO A 87 -1.90 1.39 9.67
CA PRO A 87 -0.63 1.35 10.43
C PRO A 87 0.01 -0.05 10.45
N LEU A 88 -0.79 -1.10 10.53
CA LEU A 88 -0.30 -2.49 10.44
C LEU A 88 0.28 -2.76 9.04
N ARG A 89 -0.40 -2.28 8.00
CA ARG A 89 0.06 -2.38 6.61
C ARG A 89 1.40 -1.69 6.41
N LEU A 90 1.59 -0.52 7.02
CA LEU A 90 2.87 0.20 6.98
C LEU A 90 3.99 -0.63 7.61
N LEU A 91 3.75 -1.26 8.76
CA LEU A 91 4.72 -2.14 9.41
C LEU A 91 5.11 -3.33 8.54
N VAL A 92 4.12 -4.02 7.96
CA VAL A 92 4.34 -5.15 7.06
C VAL A 92 5.12 -4.70 5.82
N CYS A 93 4.76 -3.56 5.23
CA CYS A 93 5.49 -3.02 4.08
C CYS A 93 6.95 -2.74 4.43
N ILE A 94 7.24 -2.09 5.57
CA ILE A 94 8.62 -1.80 6.00
C ILE A 94 9.41 -3.09 6.22
N ALA A 95 8.81 -4.11 6.85
CA ALA A 95 9.46 -5.39 7.10
C ALA A 95 9.80 -6.16 5.81
N VAL A 96 8.90 -6.13 4.82
CA VAL A 96 9.03 -6.87 3.56
C VAL A 96 9.91 -6.12 2.55
N LEU A 97 9.85 -4.79 2.53
CA LEU A 97 10.60 -3.93 1.60
C LEU A 97 12.09 -4.25 1.60
N GLY A 98 12.71 -4.43 2.77
CA GLY A 98 14.15 -4.68 2.86
C GLY A 98 14.64 -5.88 2.05
N ARG A 99 13.79 -6.90 1.89
CA ARG A 99 14.14 -8.15 1.18
C ARG A 99 13.65 -8.19 -0.27
N TYR A 100 12.45 -7.66 -0.53
CA TYR A 100 11.78 -7.85 -1.83
C TYR A 100 11.82 -6.61 -2.73
N ALA A 101 12.07 -5.42 -2.18
CA ALA A 101 12.12 -4.19 -2.97
C ALA A 101 13.14 -4.17 -4.11
N PRO A 102 14.38 -4.69 -3.98
CA PRO A 102 15.33 -4.65 -5.10
C PRO A 102 14.85 -5.49 -6.29
N VAL A 103 14.25 -6.66 -6.04
CA VAL A 103 13.71 -7.53 -7.10
C VAL A 103 12.51 -6.87 -7.79
N ILE A 104 11.59 -6.31 -7.00
CA ILE A 104 10.39 -5.65 -7.53
C ILE A 104 10.76 -4.41 -8.35
N ASN A 105 11.70 -3.58 -7.88
CA ASN A 105 12.13 -2.41 -8.64
C ASN A 105 12.78 -2.77 -9.97
N LEU A 106 13.60 -3.84 -10.00
CA LEU A 106 14.24 -4.30 -11.22
C LEU A 106 13.22 -4.79 -12.25
N GLU A 107 12.16 -5.47 -11.80
CA GLU A 107 11.07 -5.89 -12.68
C GLU A 107 10.22 -4.71 -13.17
N ILE A 108 9.95 -3.72 -12.31
CA ILE A 108 9.29 -2.47 -12.71
C ILE A 108 10.11 -1.75 -13.79
N GLU A 109 11.44 -1.67 -13.64
CA GLU A 109 12.31 -1.07 -14.65
C GLU A 109 12.33 -1.84 -15.97
N ARG A 110 12.30 -3.18 -15.92
CA ARG A 110 12.17 -4.03 -17.12
C ARG A 110 10.85 -3.79 -17.84
N CYS A 111 9.72 -3.81 -17.12
CA CYS A 111 8.41 -3.51 -17.70
C CYS A 111 8.37 -2.08 -18.27
N ARG A 112 8.90 -1.10 -17.54
CA ARG A 112 8.97 0.29 -18.00
C ARG A 112 9.79 0.43 -19.28
N SER A 113 10.90 -0.29 -19.39
CA SER A 113 11.77 -0.26 -20.56
C SER A 113 11.18 -1.04 -21.74
N ALA A 114 10.51 -2.16 -21.50
CA ALA A 114 9.72 -2.86 -22.53
C ALA A 114 8.59 -1.98 -23.06
N TRP A 115 7.90 -1.26 -22.19
CA TRP A 115 6.83 -0.34 -22.58
C TRP A 115 7.35 0.90 -23.33
N ARG A 116 8.49 1.47 -22.92
CA ARG A 116 9.15 2.56 -23.66
C ARG A 116 9.60 2.14 -25.06
N ARG A 117 10.17 0.93 -25.19
CA ARG A 117 10.47 0.28 -26.48
C ARG A 117 9.23 0.15 -27.35
N TRP A 118 8.15 -0.40 -26.78
CA TRP A 118 6.89 -0.57 -27.51
C TRP A 118 6.30 0.77 -28.00
N ARG A 119 6.43 1.85 -27.21
CA ARG A 119 5.97 3.18 -27.62
C ARG A 119 6.93 3.93 -28.55
N GLY A 120 8.08 3.35 -28.93
CA GLY A 120 9.08 4.02 -29.75
C GLY A 120 9.69 5.27 -29.08
N THR A 121 9.57 5.38 -27.75
CA THR A 121 10.05 6.54 -26.96
C THR A 121 11.48 6.38 -26.44
N ASP A 122 12.16 5.29 -26.82
CA ASP A 122 13.58 5.17 -26.54
C ASP A 122 14.31 6.20 -27.39
N ALA A 123 14.91 7.19 -26.72
CA ALA A 123 15.85 8.08 -27.37
C ALA A 123 16.92 7.20 -28.03
N ALA A 124 17.19 7.45 -29.31
CA ALA A 124 18.28 6.81 -30.03
C ALA A 124 19.55 6.88 -29.16
N PRO A 125 20.39 5.83 -29.15
CA PRO A 125 21.67 5.91 -28.47
C PRO A 125 22.39 7.16 -28.97
N LYS A 126 22.81 8.04 -28.07
CA LYS A 126 23.70 9.15 -28.44
C LYS A 126 24.95 8.52 -29.05
N VAL A 127 25.08 8.64 -30.38
CA VAL A 127 26.29 8.32 -31.11
C VAL A 127 27.29 9.43 -30.79
N ASP A 128 27.91 9.36 -29.61
CA ASP A 128 28.97 10.29 -29.19
C ASP A 128 30.22 9.53 -28.70
N ASP A 129 30.51 8.36 -29.28
CA ASP A 129 31.82 7.71 -29.16
C ASP A 129 32.34 7.22 -30.53
N ALA A 130 31.98 7.93 -31.60
CA ALA A 130 32.76 7.92 -32.83
C ALA A 130 33.83 9.01 -32.75
N LYS A 131 34.89 8.75 -31.97
CA LYS A 131 36.27 9.30 -32.06
C LYS A 131 36.94 9.41 -30.68
N GLN A 132 37.57 8.32 -30.26
CA GLN A 132 38.88 8.37 -29.57
C GLN A 132 39.65 7.16 -30.15
N VAL A 133 40.31 7.36 -31.29
CA VAL A 133 41.79 7.43 -31.45
C VAL A 133 42.46 6.16 -30.92
#